data_AF-A0A7W3JVD8-F1
#
_entry.id   AF-A0A7W3JVD8-F1
#
_cell.length_a   1.000
_cell.length_b   1.000
_cell.length_c   1.000
_cell.angle_alpha   90.00
_cell.angle_beta   90.00
_cell.angle_gamma   90.00
#
_symmetry.space_group_name_H-M   'P 1'
#
loop_
_entity.id
_entity.type
_entity.pdbx_description
1 polymer ?
#
loop_
_entity_poly.entity_id
_entity_poly.type
_entity_poly.pdbx_seq_one_letter_code
_entity_poly.pdbx_strand_id
1 'polypeptide(L)'
;AGKTTLTRGIGEGLGVRGPVTSPTFVLARTHPSLTEGPPLVHVDAYRLASALELDDLDIDFSHSVVVVEWGAGMLDGVTESWLEVHIVRPEGGSENDLDDDLVEPRTVSIEGHGPRWRA
;
A
#
# COMPACT_ATOMS: atom_id res chain seq x y z
N ALA A 1 3.19 -1.08 -11.35
CA ALA A 1 1.73 -1.23 -11.22
C ALA A 1 1.24 -0.26 -10.14
N GLY A 2 0.04 0.31 -10.27
CA GLY A 2 -0.45 1.55 -9.61
C GLY A 2 -0.59 1.55 -8.07
N LYS A 3 0.41 1.07 -7.32
CA LYS A 3 0.43 1.00 -5.85
C LYS A 3 0.12 2.34 -5.19
N THR A 4 0.92 3.37 -5.45
CA THR A 4 0.67 4.71 -4.90
C THR A 4 -0.67 5.30 -5.35
N THR A 5 -1.20 4.89 -6.51
CA THR A 5 -2.54 5.31 -6.95
C THR A 5 -3.62 4.67 -6.09
N LEU A 6 -3.49 3.37 -5.78
CA LEU A 6 -4.35 2.70 -4.81
C LEU A 6 -4.26 3.35 -3.42
N THR A 7 -3.04 3.65 -2.94
CA THR A 7 -2.84 4.29 -1.63
C THR A 7 -3.50 5.67 -1.55
N ARG A 8 -3.49 6.44 -2.64
CA ARG A 8 -4.23 7.71 -2.72
C ARG A 8 -5.72 7.51 -2.55
N GLY A 9 -6.31 6.57 -3.28
CA GLY A 9 -7.73 6.25 -3.14
C GLY A 9 -8.12 5.81 -1.73
N ILE A 10 -7.25 5.03 -1.05
CA ILE A 10 -7.43 4.67 0.36
C ILE A 10 -7.40 5.93 1.25
N GLY A 11 -6.40 6.79 1.08
CA GLY A 11 -6.30 8.04 1.84
C GLY A 11 -7.50 8.97 1.65
N GLU A 12 -7.99 9.09 0.42
CA GLU A 12 -9.22 9.83 0.10
C GLU A 12 -10.44 9.24 0.81
N GLY A 13 -10.61 7.92 0.76
CA GLY A 13 -11.72 7.22 1.45
C GLY A 13 -11.66 7.34 2.98
N LEU A 14 -10.46 7.46 3.55
CA LEU A 14 -10.25 7.70 4.99
C LEU A 14 -10.39 9.19 5.38
N GLY A 15 -10.38 10.11 4.41
CA GLY A 15 -10.41 11.55 4.67
C GLY A 15 -9.14 12.06 5.36
N VAL A 16 -7.96 11.58 4.95
CA VAL A 16 -6.68 12.01 5.54
C VAL A 16 -6.21 13.37 5.00
N ARG A 17 -5.32 14.02 5.77
CA ARG A 17 -4.80 15.34 5.46
C ARG A 17 -3.76 15.30 4.34
N GLY A 18 -3.98 16.16 3.35
CA GLY A 18 -3.00 16.47 2.31
C GLY A 18 -2.84 15.36 1.27
N PRO A 19 -2.00 15.57 0.26
CA PRO A 19 -1.81 14.60 -0.80
C PRO A 19 -1.03 13.38 -0.32
N VAL A 20 -1.49 12.19 -0.71
CA VAL A 20 -0.73 10.94 -0.52
C VAL A 20 0.23 10.77 -1.70
N THR A 21 1.53 10.80 -1.41
CA THR A 21 2.60 10.60 -2.38
C THR A 21 3.52 9.48 -1.91
N SER A 22 4.15 8.76 -2.86
CA SER A 22 5.11 7.71 -2.51
C SER A 22 6.17 8.31 -1.58
N PRO A 23 6.45 7.66 -0.45
CA PRO A 23 7.40 8.16 0.53
C PRO A 23 8.83 7.73 0.11
N THR A 24 9.19 7.96 -1.15
CA THR A 24 10.41 7.42 -1.81
C THR A 24 11.72 7.81 -1.11
N PHE A 25 11.70 8.87 -0.29
CA PHE A 25 12.86 9.40 0.45
C PHE A 25 12.73 9.29 1.97
N VAL A 26 11.53 8.96 2.49
CA VAL A 26 11.26 8.88 3.93
C VAL A 26 10.57 7.54 4.14
N LEU A 27 11.21 6.57 4.80
CA LEU A 27 10.75 5.16 4.85
C LEU A 27 9.24 5.00 5.13
N ALA A 28 8.69 5.86 5.97
CA ALA A 28 7.27 5.98 6.22
C ALA A 28 6.80 7.45 6.27
N ARG A 29 5.52 7.67 5.97
CA ARG A 29 4.82 8.94 6.17
C ARG A 29 3.45 8.69 6.79
N THR A 30 3.16 9.43 7.86
CA THR A 30 1.83 9.46 8.48
C THR A 30 1.01 10.60 7.91
N HIS A 31 -0.19 10.28 7.44
CA HIS A 31 -1.22 11.20 7.01
C HIS A 31 -2.32 11.23 8.07
N PRO A 32 -2.39 12.29 8.90
CA PRO A 32 -3.40 12.39 9.95
C PRO A 32 -4.81 12.42 9.38
N SER A 33 -5.76 11.76 10.04
CA SER A 33 -7.17 11.88 9.70
C SER A 33 -7.67 13.32 9.88
N LEU A 34 -8.57 13.76 8.99
CA LEU A 34 -9.37 14.99 9.17
C LEU A 34 -10.75 14.70 9.75
N THR A 35 -11.04 13.44 10.05
CA THR A 35 -12.28 12.93 10.65
C THR A 35 -11.97 12.22 11.97
N GLU A 36 -12.96 11.57 12.60
CA GLU A 36 -12.74 10.69 13.75
C GLU A 36 -12.14 9.31 13.38
N GLY A 37 -11.84 9.08 12.09
CA GLY A 37 -11.22 7.85 11.61
C GLY A 37 -9.71 7.75 11.89
N PRO A 38 -9.11 6.57 11.65
CA PRO A 38 -7.68 6.33 11.87
C PRO A 38 -6.80 7.12 10.88
N PRO A 39 -5.55 7.48 11.23
CA PRO A 39 -4.58 7.98 10.27
C PRO A 39 -4.19 6.89 9.26
N LEU A 40 -3.65 7.33 8.12
CA LEU A 40 -2.99 6.47 7.15
C LEU A 40 -1.47 6.55 7.35
N VAL A 41 -0.82 5.41 7.56
CA VAL A 41 0.65 5.30 7.54
C VAL A 41 1.04 4.64 6.22
N HIS A 42 1.74 5.39 5.36
CA HIS A 42 2.24 4.90 4.07
C HIS A 42 3.72 4.58 4.21
N VAL A 43 4.08 3.32 4.05
CA VAL A 43 5.45 2.80 4.14
C VAL A 43 5.93 2.36 2.76
N ASP A 44 7.18 2.64 2.44
CA ASP A 44 7.87 2.07 1.28
C ASP A 44 8.98 1.12 1.75
N ALA A 45 8.68 -0.19 1.74
CA ALA A 45 9.59 -1.22 2.22
C ALA A 45 10.70 -1.57 1.23
N TYR A 46 10.73 -0.98 0.03
CA TYR A 46 11.80 -1.21 -0.95
C TYR A 46 13.20 -0.88 -0.40
N ARG A 47 13.27 0.02 0.59
CA ARG A 47 14.52 0.43 1.24
C ARG A 47 14.80 -0.27 2.56
N LEU A 48 13.87 -1.05 3.08
CA LEU A 48 14.05 -1.77 4.34
C LEU A 48 14.77 -3.08 4.06
N ALA A 49 15.77 -3.40 4.88
CA ALA A 49 16.54 -4.62 4.74
C ALA A 49 15.89 -5.83 5.44
N SER A 50 14.97 -5.60 6.38
CA SER A 50 14.29 -6.67 7.12
C SER A 50 12.98 -6.23 7.77
N ALA A 51 12.18 -7.20 8.22
CA ALA A 51 11.00 -6.97 9.06
C ALA A 51 11.33 -6.26 10.38
N LEU A 52 12.54 -6.45 10.92
CA LEU A 52 12.99 -5.75 12.14
C LEU A 52 13.09 -4.23 11.91
N GLU A 53 13.60 -3.81 10.76
CA GLU A 53 13.65 -2.38 10.44
C GLU A 53 12.27 -1.76 10.24
N LEU A 54 11.27 -2.57 9.84
CA LEU A 54 9.87 -2.13 9.77
C LEU A 54 9.27 -1.96 11.17
N ASP A 55 9.55 -2.91 12.08
CA ASP A 55 9.13 -2.85 13.49
C ASP A 55 9.75 -1.64 14.21
N ASP A 56 11.03 -1.34 13.94
CA ASP A 56 11.76 -0.19 14.46
C ASP A 56 11.19 1.18 14.02
N LEU A 57 10.26 1.21 13.05
CA LEU A 57 9.54 2.44 12.69
C LEU A 57 8.50 2.87 13.76
N ASP A 58 8.27 2.05 14.79
CA ASP A 58 7.36 2.31 15.91
C ASP A 58 5.94 2.69 15.44
N ILE A 59 5.44 1.94 14.47
CA ILE A 59 4.12 2.18 13.86
C ILE A 59 3.03 1.61 14.77
N ASP A 60 2.06 2.45 15.13
CA ASP A 60 0.85 2.00 15.82
C ASP A 60 -0.11 1.33 14.82
N PHE A 61 0.15 0.05 14.54
CA PHE A 61 -0.68 -0.79 13.66
C PHE A 61 -2.11 -0.97 14.16
N SER A 62 -2.34 -0.84 15.47
CA SER A 62 -3.65 -1.09 16.08
C SER A 62 -4.63 0.06 15.92
N HIS A 63 -4.11 1.30 15.84
CA HIS A 63 -4.92 2.50 15.68
C HIS A 63 -4.75 3.18 14.31
N SER A 64 -4.00 2.59 13.39
CA SER A 64 -3.74 3.14 12.05
C SER A 64 -4.20 2.22 10.93
N VAL A 65 -4.50 2.79 9.76
CA VAL A 65 -4.49 2.03 8.50
C VAL A 65 -3.07 2.11 7.95
N VAL A 66 -2.41 0.96 7.77
CA VAL A 66 -1.03 0.92 7.29
C VAL A 66 -1.01 0.32 5.88
N VAL A 67 -0.42 1.05 4.94
CA VAL A 67 -0.17 0.58 3.57
C VAL A 67 1.33 0.45 3.37
N VAL A 68 1.80 -0.78 3.22
CA VAL A 68 3.22 -1.08 2.98
C VAL A 68 3.42 -1.43 1.51
N GLU A 69 4.03 -0.52 0.75
CA GLU A 69 4.48 -0.83 -0.61
C GLU A 69 5.71 -1.74 -0.56
N TRP A 70 5.75 -2.74 -1.45
CA TRP A 70 6.84 -3.73 -1.52
C TRP A 70 7.06 -4.53 -0.22
N GLY A 71 6.03 -4.67 0.62
CA GLY A 71 6.14 -5.34 1.93
C GLY A 71 6.11 -6.87 1.93
N ALA A 72 6.20 -7.53 0.77
CA ALA A 72 6.17 -8.99 0.70
C ALA A 72 7.33 -9.59 1.51
N GLY A 73 7.01 -10.50 2.45
CA GLY A 73 7.99 -11.10 3.38
C GLY A 73 8.49 -10.17 4.49
N MET A 74 7.97 -8.94 4.61
CA MET A 74 8.41 -7.95 5.59
C MET A 74 7.44 -7.81 6.78
N LEU A 75 6.27 -8.46 6.72
CA LEU A 75 5.22 -8.35 7.75
C LEU A 75 5.21 -9.51 8.75
N ASP A 76 5.98 -10.57 8.49
CA ASP A 76 6.08 -11.71 9.40
C ASP A 76 6.66 -11.26 10.74
N GLY A 77 5.89 -11.46 11.82
CA GLY A 77 6.27 -11.04 13.17
C GLY A 77 6.00 -9.58 13.50
N VAL A 78 5.66 -8.74 12.52
CA VAL A 78 5.29 -7.32 12.71
C VAL A 78 3.79 -7.19 13.00
N THR A 79 2.95 -7.98 12.33
CA THR A 79 1.51 -8.03 12.57
C THR A 79 0.97 -9.43 12.40
N GLU A 80 -0.05 -9.78 13.18
CA GLU A 80 -0.71 -11.09 13.09
C GLU A 80 -1.67 -11.19 11.90
N SER A 81 -2.10 -10.06 11.32
CA SER A 81 -3.04 -10.08 10.20
C SER A 81 -2.87 -8.92 9.22
N TRP A 82 -2.88 -9.23 7.93
CA TRP A 82 -2.76 -8.24 6.85
C TRP A 82 -3.49 -8.69 5.58
N LEU A 83 -3.74 -7.75 4.68
CA LEU A 83 -4.18 -8.04 3.32
C LEU A 83 -2.99 -7.85 2.37
N GLU A 84 -2.69 -8.86 1.57
CA GLU A 84 -1.75 -8.75 0.48
C GLU A 84 -2.49 -8.36 -0.80
N VAL A 85 -2.04 -7.30 -1.46
CA VAL A 85 -2.67 -6.78 -2.68
C VAL A 85 -1.68 -6.82 -3.83
N HIS A 86 -1.95 -7.65 -4.82
CA HIS A 86 -1.15 -7.71 -6.04
C HIS A 86 -1.84 -6.92 -7.14
N ILE A 87 -1.08 -6.00 -7.77
CA ILE A 87 -1.55 -5.21 -8.91
C ILE A 87 -0.69 -5.60 -10.10
N VAL A 88 -1.31 -6.21 -11.11
CA VAL A 88 -0.64 -6.66 -12.33
C VAL A 88 -0.98 -5.70 -13.47
N ARG A 89 0.04 -5.27 -14.22
CA ARG A 89 -0.14 -4.53 -15.47
C ARG A 89 -0.34 -5.54 -16.61
N PRO A 90 -1.09 -5.21 -17.67
CA PRO A 90 -1.17 -6.06 -18.84
C PRO A 90 0.22 -6.15 -19.50
N GLU A 91 0.57 -7.33 -19.99
CA GLU A 91 1.79 -7.58 -20.76
C GLU A 91 1.43 -7.60 -22.26
N GLY A 92 2.12 -6.77 -23.05
CA GLY A 92 1.90 -6.65 -24.51
C GLY A 92 0.94 -5.53 -24.91
N GLY A 93 1.49 -4.46 -25.48
CA GLY A 93 0.80 -3.64 -26.48
C GLY A 93 1.46 -3.97 -27.82
N SER A 94 0.70 -4.23 -28.87
CA SER A 94 1.33 -4.44 -30.17
C SER A 94 1.95 -3.11 -30.63
N GLU A 95 3.07 -3.15 -31.35
CA GLU A 95 3.68 -1.94 -31.95
C GLU A 95 2.72 -1.18 -32.90
N ASN A 96 1.55 -1.76 -33.22
CA ASN A 96 0.51 -1.17 -34.05
C ASN A 96 -0.56 -0.40 -33.25
N ASP A 97 -0.53 -0.43 -31.92
CA ASP A 97 -1.51 0.26 -31.07
C ASP A 97 -1.03 1.70 -30.77
N LEU A 98 -0.91 2.52 -31.81
CA LEU A 98 -0.55 3.94 -31.71
C LEU A 98 -1.74 4.86 -31.36
N ASP A 99 -2.84 4.31 -30.87
CA ASP A 99 -3.96 5.11 -30.37
C ASP A 99 -3.68 5.57 -28.93
N ASP A 100 -3.67 6.88 -28.71
CA ASP A 100 -3.47 7.54 -27.40
C ASP A 100 -4.55 7.17 -26.34
N ASP A 101 -5.57 6.37 -26.72
CA ASP A 101 -6.73 6.00 -25.91
C ASP A 101 -6.69 4.55 -25.38
N LEU A 102 -5.55 3.86 -25.44
CA LEU A 102 -5.44 2.50 -24.89
C LEU A 102 -5.71 2.48 -23.39
N VAL A 103 -6.90 2.00 -23.02
CA VAL A 103 -7.20 1.61 -21.65
C VAL A 103 -6.28 0.45 -21.30
N GLU A 104 -5.35 0.68 -20.38
CA GLU A 104 -4.50 -0.38 -19.83
C GLU A 104 -5.04 -0.88 -18.48
N PRO A 105 -6.07 -1.76 -18.44
CA PRO A 105 -6.67 -2.19 -17.19
C PRO A 105 -5.64 -2.90 -16.31
N ARG A 106 -5.73 -2.69 -14.99
CA ARG A 106 -4.91 -3.43 -14.02
C ARG A 106 -5.75 -4.55 -13.43
N THR A 107 -5.17 -5.75 -13.33
CA THR A 107 -5.77 -6.84 -12.55
C THR A 107 -5.31 -6.70 -11.11
N VAL A 108 -6.26 -6.67 -10.18
CA VAL A 108 -5.98 -6.60 -8.74
C VAL A 108 -6.48 -7.89 -8.08
N SER A 109 -5.60 -8.59 -7.37
CA SER A 109 -5.96 -9.69 -6.48
C SER A 109 -5.67 -9.31 -5.04
N ILE A 110 -6.47 -9.85 -4.12
CA ILE A 110 -6.37 -9.59 -2.69
C ILE A 110 -6.38 -10.94 -1.97
N GLU A 111 -5.40 -11.15 -1.09
CA GLU A 111 -5.27 -12.33 -0.24
C GLU A 111 -5.22 -11.90 1.23
N GLY A 112 -5.95 -12.62 2.10
CA GLY A 112 -5.99 -12.35 3.52
C GLY A 112 -5.08 -13.29 4.30
N HIS A 113 -4.19 -12.72 5.12
CA HIS A 113 -3.25 -13.45 5.95
C HIS A 113 -3.56 -13.24 7.44
N GLY A 114 -3.61 -14.31 8.22
CA GLY A 114 -3.85 -14.23 9.67
C GLY A 114 -5.32 -14.42 10.10
N PRO A 115 -5.58 -14.50 11.42
CA PRO A 115 -6.89 -14.86 11.96
C PRO A 115 -8.01 -13.88 11.60
N ARG A 116 -7.73 -12.59 11.38
CA ARG A 116 -8.74 -11.58 11.04
C ARG A 116 -9.49 -11.88 9.73
N TRP A 117 -8.86 -12.60 8.81
CA TRP A 117 -9.36 -12.83 7.46
C TRP A 117 -9.76 -14.29 7.20
N ARG A 118 -9.69 -15.14 8.22
CA ARG A 118 -10.21 -16.52 8.15
C ARG A 118 -11.72 -16.47 8.34
N ALA A 119 -12.45 -16.99 7.35
CA ALA A 119 -13.91 -17.15 7.39
C ALA A 119 -14.33 -18.30 8.32
#